data_AF-A0A7K5Y2X3-F1
#
_entry.id   AF-A0A7K5Y2X3-F1
#
_cell.length_a   1.000
_cell.length_b   1.000
_cell.length_c   1.000
_cell.angle_alpha   90.00
_cell.angle_beta   90.00
_cell.angle_gamma   90.00
#
_symmetry.space_group_name_H-M   'P 1'
#
loop_
_entity.id
_entity.type
_entity.pdbx_description
1 polymer ?
#
loop_
_entity_poly.entity_id
_entity_poly.type
_entity_poly.pdbx_seq_one_letter_code
_entity_poly.pdbx_strand_id
1 'polypeptide(L)'
;PSPEPLILKMVSSQPKYDLIREVGRGSYGVVYEAVVRKTSARVAVKKIRCHAPENVELALREFWALSSIKSQHPNVIHLEECILQKDGMVQKMSHGSSSSLYLQLVETSLKGEIVFDPRSAYYLWFVMDFCDGGDMNEYLLSRKPNRKTNTSFMLQLSSALAFLHKNQIIHRDLKPDNILISRSRMDASDLEPTLKVADFGLSKVCSASGQNPEEPVNVNKCFLSTACGTDFYMAPEVWEGHYTAKADIFALGIIIWAMLERMTFIDTETKKELLGSYVKQGTAIVPVGEALLENPKMELLIPVKKKSMNARMKQLIKEMLAANPQDRPDAFELELRLVNIAFKDSSWDT
;
A
#
# COMPACT_ATOMS: atom_id res chain seq x y z
N PRO A 1 -54.84 19.62 0.99
CA PRO A 1 -53.39 19.78 0.70
C PRO A 1 -52.66 18.45 0.94
N SER A 2 -52.55 17.69 -0.13
CA SER A 2 -51.78 16.44 -0.25
C SER A 2 -50.28 16.70 -0.05
N PRO A 3 -49.53 15.81 0.62
CA PRO A 3 -48.07 15.91 0.65
C PRO A 3 -47.49 15.65 -0.74
N GLU A 4 -46.61 16.53 -1.18
CA GLU A 4 -45.88 16.41 -2.46
C GLU A 4 -45.09 15.11 -2.51
N PRO A 5 -45.05 14.42 -3.67
CA PRO A 5 -44.25 13.21 -3.83
C PRO A 5 -42.76 13.57 -3.84
N LEU A 6 -41.99 12.85 -3.02
CA LEU A 6 -40.54 12.71 -3.13
C LEU A 6 -40.17 12.38 -4.58
N ILE A 7 -39.68 13.37 -5.31
CA ILE A 7 -39.06 13.18 -6.61
C ILE A 7 -37.74 12.43 -6.36
N LEU A 8 -37.81 11.10 -6.38
CA LEU A 8 -36.71 10.22 -6.74
C LEU A 8 -36.24 10.66 -8.13
N LYS A 9 -35.30 11.61 -8.18
CA LYS A 9 -34.53 11.89 -9.39
C LYS A 9 -33.83 10.59 -9.74
N MET A 10 -34.37 9.90 -10.74
CA MET A 10 -33.72 8.79 -11.41
C MET A 10 -32.30 9.23 -11.76
N VAL A 11 -31.32 8.64 -11.08
CA VAL A 11 -29.90 8.79 -11.41
C VAL A 11 -29.74 8.30 -12.85
N SER A 12 -29.07 9.10 -13.68
CA SER A 12 -28.98 8.94 -15.13
C SER A 12 -28.70 7.50 -15.57
N SER A 13 -29.46 7.05 -16.56
CA SER A 13 -29.57 5.69 -17.11
C SER A 13 -28.36 5.20 -17.94
N GLN A 14 -27.15 5.65 -17.65
CA GLN A 14 -25.92 5.08 -18.24
C GLN A 14 -24.80 4.98 -17.20
N PRO A 15 -24.11 3.82 -17.08
CA PRO A 15 -23.03 3.66 -16.11
C PRO A 15 -21.85 4.56 -16.48
N LYS A 16 -21.27 5.28 -15.50
CA LYS A 16 -20.16 6.24 -15.73
C LYS A 16 -18.89 5.60 -16.31
N TYR A 17 -18.66 4.33 -16.02
CA TYR A 17 -17.45 3.59 -16.37
C TYR A 17 -17.79 2.35 -17.20
N ASP A 18 -16.95 2.06 -18.19
CA ASP A 18 -16.96 0.82 -18.95
C ASP A 18 -15.80 -0.06 -18.53
N LEU A 19 -16.10 -1.21 -17.92
CA LEU A 19 -15.09 -2.21 -17.56
C LEU A 19 -14.60 -2.89 -18.85
N ILE A 20 -13.29 -2.89 -19.06
CA ILE A 20 -12.65 -3.44 -20.26
C ILE A 20 -12.23 -4.89 -20.01
N ARG A 21 -11.36 -5.09 -19.00
CA ARG A 21 -10.78 -6.40 -18.68
C ARG A 21 -10.33 -6.46 -17.23
N GLU A 22 -10.28 -7.68 -16.69
CA GLU A 22 -9.61 -7.95 -15.42
C GLU A 22 -8.10 -7.75 -15.60
N VAL A 23 -7.48 -7.00 -14.68
CA VAL A 23 -6.02 -6.78 -14.65
C VAL A 23 -5.36 -7.44 -13.45
N GLY A 24 -6.14 -7.76 -12.41
CA GLY A 24 -5.63 -8.46 -11.24
C GLY A 24 -6.75 -8.94 -10.34
N ARG A 25 -6.46 -9.97 -9.55
CA ARG A 25 -7.35 -10.53 -8.54
C ARG A 25 -6.56 -10.77 -7.27
N GLY A 26 -6.94 -10.05 -6.22
CA GLY A 26 -6.41 -10.26 -4.88
C GLY A 26 -7.34 -11.15 -4.07
N SER A 27 -6.98 -11.37 -2.80
CA SER A 27 -7.76 -12.20 -1.88
C SER A 27 -9.17 -11.67 -1.62
N TYR A 28 -9.37 -10.35 -1.76
CA TYR A 28 -10.60 -9.66 -1.32
C TYR A 28 -11.37 -8.97 -2.46
N GLY A 29 -10.83 -8.94 -3.67
CA GLY A 29 -11.46 -8.22 -4.76
C GLY A 29 -10.79 -8.41 -6.12
N VAL A 30 -11.47 -7.90 -7.14
CA VAL A 30 -11.02 -7.95 -8.53
C VAL A 30 -10.75 -6.54 -9.02
N VAL A 31 -9.62 -6.32 -9.67
CA VAL A 31 -9.24 -5.06 -10.28
C VAL A 31 -9.47 -5.14 -11.78
N TYR A 32 -10.20 -4.17 -12.30
CA TYR A 32 -10.48 -4.03 -13.72
C TYR A 32 -9.80 -2.79 -14.29
N GLU A 33 -9.30 -2.90 -15.51
CA GLU A 33 -9.10 -1.74 -16.37
C GLU A 33 -10.46 -1.25 -16.85
N ALA A 34 -10.72 0.05 -16.77
CA ALA A 34 -11.96 0.65 -17.22
C ALA A 34 -11.71 1.98 -17.94
N VAL A 35 -12.68 2.43 -18.73
CA VAL A 35 -12.69 3.80 -19.29
C VAL A 35 -13.85 4.62 -18.75
N VAL A 36 -13.58 5.91 -18.53
CA VAL A 36 -14.62 6.90 -18.24
C VAL A 36 -15.38 7.20 -19.54
N ARG A 37 -16.68 6.90 -19.61
CA ARG A 37 -17.46 7.03 -20.86
C ARG A 37 -17.38 8.40 -21.52
N LYS A 38 -17.36 9.47 -20.72
CA LYS A 38 -17.36 10.85 -21.22
C LYS A 38 -16.03 11.31 -21.80
N THR A 39 -14.92 10.80 -21.30
CA THR A 39 -13.57 11.31 -21.62
C THR A 39 -12.66 10.26 -22.26
N SER A 40 -13.07 8.99 -22.27
CA SER A 40 -12.24 7.84 -22.62
C SER A 40 -10.97 7.71 -21.76
N ALA A 41 -10.88 8.43 -20.64
CA ALA A 41 -9.76 8.32 -19.73
C ALA A 41 -9.73 6.92 -19.09
N ARG A 42 -8.54 6.30 -19.05
CA ARG A 42 -8.33 5.00 -18.43
C ARG A 42 -8.26 5.14 -16.91
N VAL A 43 -8.96 4.27 -16.20
CA VAL A 43 -8.97 4.18 -14.74
C VAL A 43 -8.87 2.71 -14.31
N ALA A 44 -8.40 2.48 -13.09
CA ALA A 44 -8.50 1.19 -12.44
C ALA A 44 -9.78 1.15 -11.58
N VAL A 45 -10.51 0.04 -11.60
CA VAL A 45 -11.69 -0.17 -10.75
C VAL A 45 -11.48 -1.42 -9.92
N LYS A 46 -11.17 -1.26 -8.63
CA LYS A 46 -11.13 -2.38 -7.67
C LYS A 46 -12.54 -2.61 -7.14
N LYS A 47 -13.09 -3.80 -7.40
CA LYS A 47 -14.43 -4.21 -7.00
C LYS A 47 -14.33 -5.25 -5.89
N ILE A 48 -14.87 -4.92 -4.72
CA ILE A 48 -14.89 -5.79 -3.53
C ILE A 48 -16.32 -6.22 -3.27
N ARG A 49 -16.54 -7.53 -3.10
CA ARG A 49 -17.86 -8.08 -2.75
C ARG A 49 -18.03 -8.12 -1.24
N CYS A 50 -18.98 -7.37 -0.72
CA CYS A 50 -19.31 -7.28 0.71
C CYS A 50 -20.24 -8.44 1.12
N HIS A 51 -19.73 -9.67 1.09
CA HIS A 51 -20.49 -10.89 1.41
C HIS A 51 -20.07 -11.57 2.72
N ALA A 52 -19.01 -11.07 3.35
CA ALA A 52 -18.51 -11.52 4.64
C ALA A 52 -18.04 -10.29 5.44
N PRO A 53 -18.14 -10.30 6.78
CA PRO A 53 -17.74 -9.17 7.61
C PRO A 53 -16.29 -8.73 7.40
N GLU A 54 -15.38 -9.69 7.18
CA GLU A 54 -13.95 -9.44 6.95
C GLU A 54 -13.73 -8.65 5.65
N ASN A 55 -14.47 -9.00 4.59
CA ASN A 55 -14.42 -8.26 3.32
C ASN A 55 -14.96 -6.84 3.46
N VAL A 56 -15.99 -6.65 4.30
CA VAL A 56 -16.53 -5.32 4.59
C VAL A 56 -15.53 -4.49 5.37
N GLU A 57 -14.91 -5.07 6.40
CA GLU A 57 -13.90 -4.40 7.21
C GLU A 57 -12.72 -3.92 6.35
N LEU A 58 -12.16 -4.79 5.50
CA LEU A 58 -11.05 -4.45 4.62
C LEU A 58 -11.43 -3.34 3.62
N ALA A 59 -12.63 -3.40 3.05
CA ALA A 59 -13.10 -2.37 2.14
C ALA A 59 -13.33 -1.02 2.85
N LEU A 60 -13.86 -1.03 4.08
CA LEU A 60 -14.02 0.20 4.87
C LEU A 60 -12.66 0.79 5.27
N ARG A 61 -11.68 -0.04 5.65
CA ARG A 61 -10.31 0.41 5.94
C ARG A 61 -9.68 1.10 4.73
N GLU A 62 -9.78 0.49 3.55
CA GLU A 62 -9.28 1.09 2.31
C GLU A 62 -9.98 2.41 1.99
N PHE A 63 -11.31 2.45 2.13
CA PHE A 63 -12.10 3.66 1.92
C PHE A 63 -11.70 4.79 2.88
N TRP A 64 -11.58 4.50 4.17
CA TRP A 64 -11.20 5.49 5.18
C TRP A 64 -9.77 5.98 4.99
N ALA A 65 -8.82 5.10 4.69
CA ALA A 65 -7.44 5.48 4.43
C ALA A 65 -7.34 6.42 3.23
N LEU A 66 -7.86 6.02 2.07
CA LEU A 66 -7.79 6.81 0.85
C LEU A 66 -8.61 8.11 0.93
N SER A 67 -9.78 8.10 1.58
CA SER A 67 -10.62 9.30 1.72
C SER A 67 -10.08 10.29 2.76
N SER A 68 -9.18 9.88 3.64
CA SER A 68 -8.55 10.77 4.63
C SER A 68 -7.45 11.65 4.04
N ILE A 69 -6.93 11.29 2.86
CA ILE A 69 -5.88 12.02 2.15
C ILE A 69 -6.45 13.31 1.55
N LYS A 70 -6.01 14.47 2.07
CA LYS A 70 -6.53 15.79 1.66
C LYS A 70 -5.87 16.39 0.42
N SER A 71 -4.66 15.95 0.07
CA SER A 71 -3.90 16.43 -1.08
C SER A 71 -3.32 15.26 -1.85
N GLN A 72 -3.31 15.32 -3.18
CA GLN A 72 -2.71 14.28 -3.99
C GLN A 72 -1.18 14.23 -3.82
N HIS A 73 -0.62 13.02 -3.88
CA HIS A 73 0.83 12.79 -3.93
C HIS A 73 1.16 11.97 -5.17
N PRO A 74 2.22 12.32 -5.95
CA PRO A 74 2.54 11.62 -7.20
C PRO A 74 2.81 10.12 -7.00
N ASN A 75 3.34 9.75 -5.82
CA ASN A 75 3.74 8.38 -5.49
C ASN A 75 2.78 7.60 -4.59
N VAL A 76 1.55 8.09 -4.41
CA VAL A 76 0.46 7.36 -3.75
C VAL A 76 -0.68 7.22 -4.75
N ILE A 77 -1.36 6.07 -4.75
CA ILE A 77 -2.51 5.86 -5.63
C ILE A 77 -3.62 6.86 -5.32
N HIS A 78 -4.15 7.51 -6.35
CA HIS A 78 -5.23 8.46 -6.19
C HIS A 78 -6.58 7.74 -6.26
N LEU A 79 -7.45 8.03 -5.29
CA LEU A 79 -8.87 7.63 -5.30
C LEU A 79 -9.72 8.76 -5.88
N GLU A 80 -10.25 8.55 -7.08
CA GLU A 80 -11.16 9.48 -7.75
C GLU A 80 -12.55 9.47 -7.08
N GLU A 81 -13.08 8.27 -6.85
CA GLU A 81 -14.30 8.07 -6.11
C GLU A 81 -14.45 6.63 -5.61
N CYS A 82 -15.28 6.47 -4.58
CA CYS A 82 -15.74 5.17 -4.13
C CYS A 82 -17.25 5.08 -4.38
N ILE A 83 -17.70 3.99 -5.01
CA ILE A 83 -19.11 3.75 -5.34
C ILE A 83 -19.59 2.53 -4.59
N LEU A 84 -20.70 2.69 -3.89
CA LEU A 84 -21.42 1.62 -3.26
C LEU A 84 -22.55 1.13 -4.15
N GLN A 85 -22.58 -0.18 -4.39
CA GLN A 85 -23.59 -0.83 -5.21
C GLN A 85 -24.36 -1.87 -4.39
N LYS A 86 -25.70 -1.82 -4.46
CA LYS A 86 -26.60 -2.85 -3.92
C LYS A 86 -27.69 -3.17 -4.94
N ASP A 87 -27.75 -4.41 -5.42
CA ASP A 87 -28.81 -4.91 -6.31
C ASP A 87 -29.09 -4.01 -7.53
N GLY A 88 -28.02 -3.43 -8.10
CA GLY A 88 -28.09 -2.51 -9.25
C GLY A 88 -28.27 -1.03 -8.89
N MET A 89 -28.64 -0.70 -7.66
CA MET A 89 -28.58 0.68 -7.15
C MET A 89 -27.12 1.06 -6.92
N VAL A 90 -26.75 2.29 -7.30
CA VAL A 90 -25.40 2.83 -7.11
C VAL A 90 -25.46 4.15 -6.35
N GLN A 91 -24.54 4.33 -5.42
CA GLN A 91 -24.41 5.55 -4.62
C GLN A 91 -22.93 5.90 -4.48
N LYS A 92 -22.55 7.16 -4.71
CA LYS A 92 -21.22 7.64 -4.37
C LYS A 92 -21.05 7.71 -2.84
N MET A 93 -19.96 7.14 -2.34
CA MET A 93 -19.60 7.16 -0.94
C MET A 93 -18.98 8.50 -0.56
N SER A 94 -19.32 8.97 0.64
CA SER A 94 -18.71 10.14 1.27
C SER A 94 -18.43 9.81 2.74
N HIS A 95 -17.26 10.19 3.24
CA HIS A 95 -16.93 9.98 4.65
C HIS A 95 -17.95 10.71 5.54
N GLY A 96 -18.45 10.02 6.58
CA GLY A 96 -19.49 10.57 7.47
C GLY A 96 -20.88 10.66 6.84
N SER A 97 -21.13 9.98 5.72
CA SER A 97 -22.47 9.91 5.12
C SER A 97 -23.46 9.23 6.07
N SER A 98 -24.64 9.83 6.24
CA SER A 98 -25.78 9.22 6.96
C SER A 98 -26.61 8.27 6.09
N SER A 99 -26.08 7.81 4.95
CA SER A 99 -26.78 6.85 4.09
C SER A 99 -26.99 5.53 4.82
N SER A 100 -28.21 5.00 4.76
CA SER A 100 -28.56 3.69 5.33
C SER A 100 -27.67 2.57 4.78
N LEU A 101 -27.28 2.63 3.51
CA LEU A 101 -26.39 1.65 2.89
C LEU A 101 -24.96 1.72 3.47
N TYR A 102 -24.45 2.92 3.70
CA TYR A 102 -23.14 3.07 4.34
C TYR A 102 -23.18 2.56 5.79
N LEU A 103 -24.21 2.93 6.55
CA LEU A 103 -24.36 2.51 7.94
C LEU A 103 -24.49 0.99 8.08
N GLN A 104 -25.14 0.30 7.14
CA GLN A 104 -25.19 -1.17 7.09
C GLN A 104 -23.80 -1.82 6.98
N LEU A 105 -22.88 -1.22 6.21
CA LEU A 105 -21.51 -1.71 6.13
C LEU A 105 -20.76 -1.49 7.44
N VAL A 106 -20.89 -0.29 8.02
CA VAL A 106 -20.23 0.03 9.30
C VAL A 106 -20.73 -0.90 10.41
N GLU A 107 -22.06 -1.10 10.50
CA GLU A 107 -22.67 -2.01 11.46
C GLU A 107 -22.22 -3.46 11.26
N THR A 108 -22.13 -3.92 10.00
CA THR A 108 -21.58 -5.24 9.66
C THR A 108 -20.15 -5.42 10.20
N SER A 109 -19.29 -4.41 9.98
CA SER A 109 -17.91 -4.45 10.46
C SER A 109 -17.82 -4.44 11.98
N LEU A 110 -18.68 -3.70 12.67
CA LEU A 110 -18.66 -3.59 14.14
C LEU A 110 -19.19 -4.84 14.83
N LYS A 111 -20.25 -5.45 14.29
CA LYS A 111 -20.85 -6.66 14.86
C LYS A 111 -20.14 -7.94 14.46
N GLY A 112 -19.37 -7.92 13.37
CA GLY A 112 -18.76 -9.13 12.82
C GLY A 112 -19.78 -10.08 12.20
N GLU A 113 -20.94 -9.57 11.75
CA GLU A 113 -22.00 -10.33 11.09
C GLU A 113 -22.67 -9.48 10.00
N ILE A 114 -23.15 -10.10 8.92
CA ILE A 114 -23.82 -9.40 7.82
C ILE A 114 -25.21 -8.93 8.28
N VAL A 115 -25.45 -7.61 8.30
CA VAL A 115 -26.73 -7.01 8.75
C VAL A 115 -27.70 -6.65 7.62
N PHE A 116 -27.45 -7.12 6.40
CA PHE A 116 -28.31 -6.94 5.22
C PHE A 116 -28.63 -8.29 4.57
N ASP A 117 -29.56 -8.35 3.62
CA ASP A 117 -29.91 -9.62 2.94
C ASP A 117 -28.64 -10.25 2.33
N PRO A 118 -28.20 -11.45 2.77
CA PRO A 118 -27.00 -12.10 2.25
C PRO A 118 -27.09 -12.44 0.76
N ARG A 119 -28.31 -12.47 0.20
CA ARG A 119 -28.55 -12.68 -1.23
C ARG A 119 -28.36 -11.41 -2.04
N SER A 120 -28.40 -10.23 -1.40
CA SER A 120 -28.15 -8.96 -2.08
C SER A 120 -26.72 -8.90 -2.62
N ALA A 121 -26.60 -8.41 -3.84
CA ALA A 121 -25.33 -8.22 -4.50
C ALA A 121 -24.72 -6.89 -4.04
N TYR A 122 -23.97 -6.93 -2.95
CA TYR A 122 -23.37 -5.77 -2.29
C TYR A 122 -21.89 -5.61 -2.68
N TYR A 123 -21.53 -4.46 -3.24
CA TYR A 123 -20.16 -4.19 -3.70
C TYR A 123 -19.69 -2.79 -3.37
N LEU A 124 -18.41 -2.66 -3.04
CA LEU A 124 -17.67 -1.39 -3.08
C LEU A 124 -16.75 -1.36 -4.30
N TRP A 125 -16.78 -0.24 -5.00
CA TRP A 125 -15.97 0.02 -6.20
C TRP A 125 -15.05 1.19 -5.89
N PHE A 126 -13.74 0.97 -5.98
CA PHE A 126 -12.72 2.01 -5.83
C PHE A 126 -12.24 2.39 -7.22
N VAL A 127 -12.55 3.61 -7.64
CA VAL A 127 -12.09 4.17 -8.92
C VAL A 127 -10.78 4.91 -8.67
N MET A 128 -9.71 4.45 -9.31
CA MET A 128 -8.35 4.89 -9.04
C MET A 128 -7.58 5.17 -10.33
N ASP A 129 -6.42 5.81 -10.20
CA ASP A 129 -5.46 5.93 -11.31
C ASP A 129 -5.15 4.55 -11.92
N PHE A 130 -5.09 4.49 -13.26
CA PHE A 130 -4.63 3.29 -13.95
C PHE A 130 -3.12 3.33 -14.16
N CYS A 131 -2.39 2.42 -13.50
CA CYS A 131 -0.97 2.22 -13.69
C CYS A 131 -0.72 1.16 -14.77
N ASP A 132 -0.13 1.55 -15.90
CA ASP A 132 0.00 0.68 -17.08
C ASP A 132 1.30 -0.12 -17.15
N GLY A 133 2.17 -0.03 -16.15
CA GLY A 133 3.47 -0.70 -16.08
C GLY A 133 3.52 -1.98 -15.24
N GLY A 134 2.37 -2.45 -14.73
CA GLY A 134 2.30 -3.57 -13.79
C GLY A 134 2.71 -3.17 -12.36
N ASP A 135 3.04 -4.15 -11.54
CA ASP A 135 3.61 -3.93 -10.21
C ASP A 135 5.15 -3.87 -10.25
N MET A 136 5.76 -3.42 -9.15
CA MET A 136 7.21 -3.24 -9.03
C MET A 136 7.96 -4.57 -9.09
N ASN A 137 7.35 -5.67 -8.61
CA ASN A 137 7.97 -6.99 -8.65
C ASN A 137 8.16 -7.45 -10.10
N GLU A 138 7.06 -7.50 -10.87
CA GLU A 138 7.09 -7.86 -12.29
C GLU A 138 7.96 -6.87 -13.09
N TYR A 139 7.83 -5.57 -12.80
CA TYR A 139 8.57 -4.52 -13.50
C TYR A 139 10.09 -4.70 -13.36
N LEU A 140 10.57 -4.94 -12.14
CA LEU A 140 11.99 -5.12 -11.89
C LEU A 140 12.49 -6.47 -12.39
N LEU A 141 11.78 -7.57 -12.14
CA LEU A 141 12.23 -8.92 -12.53
C LEU A 141 12.28 -9.14 -14.05
N SER A 142 11.39 -8.48 -14.80
CA SER A 142 11.41 -8.52 -16.27
C SER A 142 12.54 -7.69 -16.91
N ARG A 143 13.36 -6.98 -16.11
CA ARG A 143 14.38 -6.04 -16.60
C ARG A 143 15.74 -6.27 -15.93
N LYS A 144 16.81 -5.95 -16.66
CA LYS A 144 18.15 -5.90 -16.09
C LYS A 144 18.22 -4.83 -14.98
N PRO A 145 19.06 -5.03 -13.95
CA PRO A 145 19.31 -4.01 -12.93
C PRO A 145 19.69 -2.67 -13.56
N ASN A 146 18.96 -1.62 -13.20
CA ASN A 146 19.22 -0.25 -13.65
C ASN A 146 19.37 0.64 -12.41
N ARG A 147 20.54 1.23 -12.26
CA ARG A 147 20.90 2.07 -11.11
C ARG A 147 20.10 3.36 -11.05
N LYS A 148 19.84 3.99 -12.19
CA LYS A 148 19.04 5.22 -12.29
C LYS A 148 17.60 4.93 -11.87
N THR A 149 17.02 3.84 -12.36
CA THR A 149 15.69 3.37 -11.95
C THR A 149 15.63 3.02 -10.47
N ASN A 150 16.59 2.24 -9.96
CA ASN A 150 16.65 1.89 -8.53
C ASN A 150 16.73 3.15 -7.66
N THR A 151 17.56 4.13 -8.03
CA THR A 151 17.70 5.40 -7.31
C THR A 151 16.39 6.19 -7.33
N SER A 152 15.77 6.32 -8.51
CA SER A 152 14.46 6.95 -8.67
C SER A 152 13.39 6.27 -7.81
N PHE A 153 13.34 4.93 -7.79
CA PHE A 153 12.37 4.18 -6.99
C PHE A 153 12.58 4.34 -5.50
N MET A 154 13.84 4.32 -5.01
CA MET A 154 14.12 4.58 -3.59
C MET A 154 13.59 5.94 -3.15
N LEU A 155 13.84 7.00 -3.94
CA LEU A 155 13.40 8.36 -3.63
C LEU A 155 11.87 8.50 -3.68
N GLN A 156 11.23 7.93 -4.70
CA GLN A 156 9.77 7.94 -4.84
C GLN A 156 9.07 7.18 -3.69
N LEU A 157 9.62 6.03 -3.28
CA LEU A 157 9.09 5.24 -2.17
C LEU A 157 9.25 5.96 -0.83
N SER A 158 10.41 6.54 -0.56
CA SER A 158 10.62 7.30 0.68
C SER A 158 9.71 8.51 0.76
N SER A 159 9.50 9.19 -0.37
CA SER A 159 8.58 10.34 -0.43
C SER A 159 7.12 9.93 -0.22
N ALA A 160 6.69 8.84 -0.84
CA ALA A 160 5.36 8.26 -0.60
C ALA A 160 5.16 7.91 0.89
N LEU A 161 6.15 7.28 1.52
CA LEU A 161 6.04 6.85 2.90
C LEU A 161 6.03 8.03 3.89
N ALA A 162 6.90 9.02 3.67
CA ALA A 162 6.90 10.26 4.44
C ALA A 162 5.56 10.99 4.34
N PHE A 163 4.98 11.02 3.13
CA PHE A 163 3.65 11.58 2.90
C PHE A 163 2.55 10.82 3.67
N LEU A 164 2.53 9.49 3.60
CA LEU A 164 1.53 8.68 4.30
C LEU A 164 1.61 8.84 5.83
N HIS A 165 2.81 8.75 6.40
CA HIS A 165 3.02 8.89 7.85
C HIS A 165 2.69 10.30 8.33
N LYS A 166 3.00 11.35 7.54
CA LYS A 166 2.57 12.73 7.83
C LYS A 166 1.05 12.87 7.90
N ASN A 167 0.33 12.13 7.06
CA ASN A 167 -1.15 12.08 7.06
C ASN A 167 -1.72 11.07 8.07
N GLN A 168 -0.91 10.56 9.00
CA GLN A 168 -1.29 9.60 10.02
C GLN A 168 -1.82 8.26 9.47
N ILE A 169 -1.31 7.84 8.31
CA ILE A 169 -1.66 6.57 7.66
C ILE A 169 -0.46 5.63 7.75
N ILE A 170 -0.65 4.45 8.36
CA ILE A 170 0.33 3.35 8.35
C ILE A 170 -0.16 2.32 7.31
N HIS A 171 0.72 1.91 6.39
CA HIS A 171 0.35 1.04 5.27
C HIS A 171 0.14 -0.42 5.69
N ARG A 172 1.06 -0.96 6.50
CA ARG A 172 1.00 -2.31 7.11
C ARG A 172 1.14 -3.51 6.17
N ASP A 173 1.02 -3.34 4.86
CA ASP A 173 1.32 -4.38 3.86
C ASP A 173 2.18 -3.84 2.71
N LEU A 174 3.24 -3.10 3.04
CA LEU A 174 4.14 -2.56 2.03
C LEU A 174 4.98 -3.70 1.43
N LYS A 175 4.80 -3.96 0.14
CA LYS A 175 5.53 -4.98 -0.63
C LYS A 175 5.58 -4.61 -2.12
N PRO A 176 6.51 -5.18 -2.91
CA PRO A 176 6.65 -4.90 -4.34
C PRO A 176 5.35 -5.08 -5.14
N ASP A 177 4.51 -6.07 -4.81
CA ASP A 177 3.21 -6.31 -5.46
C ASP A 177 2.20 -5.16 -5.26
N ASN A 178 2.34 -4.43 -4.15
CA ASN A 178 1.48 -3.29 -3.80
C ASN A 178 2.06 -1.94 -4.27
N ILE A 179 3.14 -1.96 -5.07
CA ILE A 179 3.76 -0.77 -5.64
C ILE A 179 3.54 -0.82 -7.14
N LEU A 180 2.65 0.03 -7.65
CA LEU A 180 2.27 0.02 -9.06
C LEU A 180 3.14 0.97 -9.88
N ILE A 181 3.39 0.62 -11.14
CA ILE A 181 4.23 1.40 -12.05
C ILE A 181 3.37 2.06 -13.12
N SER A 182 3.48 3.37 -13.25
CA SER A 182 2.97 4.14 -14.38
C SER A 182 4.13 4.48 -15.31
N ARG A 183 4.07 3.99 -16.56
CA ARG A 183 5.11 4.31 -17.55
C ARG A 183 5.00 5.78 -17.95
N SER A 184 6.14 6.40 -18.25
CA SER A 184 6.14 7.70 -18.91
C SER A 184 5.46 7.55 -20.27
N ARG A 185 4.39 8.34 -20.51
CA ARG A 185 3.70 8.41 -21.81
C ARG A 185 4.41 9.33 -22.81
N MET A 186 5.46 10.02 -22.38
CA MET A 186 6.24 10.87 -23.27
C MET A 186 7.41 10.08 -23.84
N ASP A 187 7.61 10.20 -25.14
CA ASP A 187 8.69 9.60 -25.94
C ASP A 187 10.10 10.13 -25.59
N ALA A 188 10.24 10.81 -24.44
CA ALA A 188 11.51 11.20 -23.87
C ALA A 188 12.14 9.95 -23.25
N SER A 189 13.09 9.35 -23.96
CA SER A 189 13.83 8.13 -23.59
C SER A 189 14.53 8.19 -22.23
N ASP A 190 14.57 9.35 -21.58
CA ASP A 190 15.29 9.59 -20.33
C ASP A 190 14.42 9.74 -19.07
N LEU A 191 13.09 9.72 -19.17
CA LEU A 191 12.25 9.87 -17.97
C LEU A 191 12.01 8.51 -17.28
N GLU A 192 12.42 8.40 -16.03
CA GLU A 192 12.14 7.22 -15.20
C GLU A 192 10.63 7.07 -14.95
N PRO A 193 10.11 5.84 -14.86
CA PRO A 193 8.70 5.61 -14.58
C PRO A 193 8.32 6.11 -13.18
N THR A 194 7.04 6.46 -13.04
CA THR A 194 6.46 6.87 -11.75
C THR A 194 5.90 5.65 -11.04
N LEU A 195 6.33 5.40 -9.80
CA LEU A 195 5.70 4.40 -8.94
C LEU A 195 4.60 5.03 -8.07
N LYS A 196 3.61 4.23 -7.70
CA LYS A 196 2.51 4.60 -6.79
C LYS A 196 2.27 3.48 -5.79
N VAL A 197 2.37 3.80 -4.49
CA VAL A 197 1.96 2.88 -3.41
C VAL A 197 0.44 2.70 -3.47
N ALA A 198 -0.01 1.45 -3.46
CA ALA A 198 -1.40 1.04 -3.60
C ALA A 198 -1.78 -0.05 -2.57
N ASP A 199 -3.06 -0.43 -2.59
CA ASP A 199 -3.68 -1.41 -1.69
C ASP A 199 -3.67 -1.05 -0.19
N PHE A 200 -4.67 -0.25 0.19
CA PHE A 200 -4.83 0.26 1.56
C PHE A 200 -5.79 -0.60 2.40
N GLY A 201 -6.11 -1.84 1.97
CA GLY A 201 -7.06 -2.71 2.68
C GLY A 201 -6.64 -3.08 4.10
N LEU A 202 -5.32 -3.15 4.34
CA LEU A 202 -4.74 -3.41 5.67
C LEU A 202 -4.29 -2.14 6.41
N SER A 203 -4.35 -0.99 5.73
CA SER A 203 -3.91 0.29 6.27
C SER A 203 -4.71 0.71 7.49
N LYS A 204 -4.07 1.49 8.35
CA LYS A 204 -4.70 2.08 9.52
C LYS A 204 -4.55 3.61 9.49
N VAL A 205 -5.69 4.28 9.61
CA VAL A 205 -5.73 5.72 9.93
C VAL A 205 -5.68 5.85 11.45
N CYS A 206 -4.62 6.45 11.97
CA CYS A 206 -4.49 6.70 13.40
C CYS A 206 -5.32 7.94 13.76
N SER A 207 -6.37 7.73 14.56
CA SER A 207 -7.18 8.80 15.16
C SER A 207 -6.81 8.94 16.63
N ALA A 208 -7.01 10.12 17.23
CA ALA A 208 -6.72 10.44 18.63
C ALA A 208 -7.56 9.67 19.67
N SER A 209 -8.20 8.59 19.26
CA SER A 209 -9.07 7.76 20.09
C SER A 209 -8.23 6.78 20.91
N GLY A 210 -7.74 7.24 22.07
CA GLY A 210 -7.17 6.37 23.10
C GLY A 210 -6.04 6.96 23.96
N GLN A 211 -5.48 8.10 23.59
CA GLN A 211 -4.51 8.85 24.39
C GLN A 211 -5.05 10.25 24.69
N ASN A 212 -4.60 10.86 25.80
CA ASN A 212 -5.09 12.14 26.31
C ASN A 212 -5.43 13.13 25.18
N PRO A 213 -6.61 13.79 25.21
CA PRO A 213 -7.06 14.73 24.16
C PRO A 213 -6.09 15.87 23.82
N GLU A 214 -5.08 16.09 24.66
CA GLU A 214 -4.08 17.15 24.54
C GLU A 214 -2.76 16.68 23.90
N GLU A 215 -2.52 15.37 23.73
CA GLU A 215 -1.33 14.89 23.02
C GLU A 215 -1.59 14.70 21.52
N PRO A 216 -0.75 15.28 20.64
CA PRO A 216 -0.89 15.08 19.21
C PRO A 216 -0.68 13.61 18.84
N VAL A 217 -1.58 13.07 18.01
CA VAL A 217 -1.46 11.71 17.46
C VAL A 217 -0.11 11.59 16.75
N ASN A 218 0.66 10.58 17.12
CA ASN A 218 1.94 10.29 16.51
C ASN A 218 1.96 8.83 16.07
N VAL A 219 1.88 8.58 14.77
CA VAL A 219 1.97 7.23 14.18
C VAL A 219 3.19 6.42 14.61
N ASN A 220 4.29 7.08 15.01
CA ASN A 220 5.48 6.41 15.52
C ASN A 220 5.29 5.83 16.94
N LYS A 221 4.22 6.22 17.64
CA LYS A 221 3.82 5.73 18.97
C LYS A 221 2.52 4.92 18.95
N CYS A 222 1.88 4.76 17.80
CA CYS A 222 0.65 3.99 17.67
C CYS A 222 0.97 2.49 17.72
N PHE A 223 0.36 1.77 18.66
CA PHE A 223 0.40 0.30 18.77
C PHE A 223 -0.89 -0.29 18.20
N LEU A 224 -0.78 -1.34 17.38
CA LEU A 224 -1.95 -2.07 16.85
C LEU A 224 -1.76 -3.58 17.04
N SER A 225 -2.82 -4.28 17.43
CA SER A 225 -2.80 -5.68 17.91
C SER A 225 -3.12 -6.77 16.87
N THR A 226 -3.43 -6.42 15.61
CA THR A 226 -3.85 -7.41 14.60
C THR A 226 -2.69 -7.84 13.70
N ALA A 227 -2.34 -9.12 13.70
CA ALA A 227 -1.40 -9.73 12.76
C ALA A 227 -1.95 -9.70 11.32
N CYS A 228 -1.22 -9.09 10.39
CA CYS A 228 -1.53 -8.99 8.95
C CYS A 228 -0.32 -8.54 8.10
N GLY A 229 -0.19 -9.04 6.88
CA GLY A 229 0.88 -8.67 5.96
C GLY A 229 1.49 -9.90 5.30
N THR A 230 2.58 -9.73 4.58
CA THR A 230 3.29 -10.84 3.92
C THR A 230 4.61 -11.11 4.63
N ASP A 231 4.80 -12.33 5.15
CA ASP A 231 5.83 -12.72 6.13
C ASP A 231 7.24 -12.19 5.81
N PHE A 232 7.65 -12.24 4.53
CA PHE A 232 8.97 -11.81 4.07
C PHE A 232 9.25 -10.31 4.19
N TYR A 233 8.24 -9.47 4.46
CA TYR A 233 8.36 -8.02 4.63
C TYR A 233 7.99 -7.56 6.05
N MET A 234 7.53 -8.48 6.91
CA MET A 234 7.12 -8.17 8.28
C MET A 234 8.32 -7.84 9.17
N ALA A 235 8.16 -6.82 9.99
CA ALA A 235 9.12 -6.46 11.04
C ALA A 235 9.03 -7.44 12.24
N PRO A 236 10.07 -7.60 13.08
CA PRO A 236 10.02 -8.52 14.22
C PRO A 236 8.86 -8.28 15.18
N GLU A 237 8.59 -7.02 15.54
CA GLU A 237 7.53 -6.64 16.48
C GLU A 237 6.13 -6.97 15.95
N VAL A 238 5.99 -7.10 14.63
CA VAL A 238 4.73 -7.41 13.96
C VAL A 238 4.32 -8.87 14.22
N TRP A 239 5.27 -9.79 14.28
CA TRP A 239 5.02 -11.19 14.64
C TRP A 239 4.46 -11.35 16.06
N GLU A 240 4.83 -10.42 16.95
CA GLU A 240 4.29 -10.34 18.31
C GLU A 240 2.97 -9.56 18.39
N GLY A 241 2.45 -9.12 17.24
CA GLY A 241 1.22 -8.35 17.14
C GLY A 241 1.36 -6.87 17.52
N HIS A 242 2.55 -6.27 17.41
CA HIS A 242 2.76 -4.84 17.70
C HIS A 242 3.13 -4.05 16.45
N TYR A 243 2.15 -3.45 15.76
CA TYR A 243 2.46 -2.58 14.61
C TYR A 243 2.66 -1.14 15.02
N THR A 244 3.73 -0.53 14.51
CA THR A 244 3.98 0.92 14.53
C THR A 244 4.28 1.42 13.12
N ALA A 245 4.35 2.75 12.91
CA ALA A 245 4.85 3.31 11.64
C ALA A 245 6.23 2.77 11.23
N LYS A 246 7.05 2.35 12.21
CA LYS A 246 8.39 1.79 11.98
C LYS A 246 8.35 0.41 11.32
N ALA A 247 7.21 -0.28 11.32
CA ALA A 247 7.04 -1.51 10.55
C ALA A 247 7.09 -1.24 9.04
N ASP A 248 6.52 -0.13 8.56
CA ASP A 248 6.62 0.24 7.14
C ASP A 248 8.07 0.62 6.77
N ILE A 249 8.83 1.21 7.69
CA ILE A 249 10.26 1.51 7.50
C ILE A 249 11.06 0.22 7.32
N PHE A 250 10.78 -0.79 8.13
CA PHE A 250 11.40 -2.10 8.00
C PHE A 250 11.06 -2.75 6.66
N ALA A 251 9.77 -2.79 6.29
CA ALA A 251 9.33 -3.33 5.02
C ALA A 251 9.99 -2.62 3.83
N LEU A 252 10.13 -1.29 3.87
CA LEU A 252 10.86 -0.54 2.86
C LEU A 252 12.36 -0.91 2.85
N GLY A 253 12.97 -1.20 4.00
CA GLY A 253 14.34 -1.68 4.09
C GLY A 253 14.55 -3.02 3.39
N ILE A 254 13.59 -3.94 3.55
CA ILE A 254 13.55 -5.23 2.85
C ILE A 254 13.48 -5.02 1.33
N ILE A 255 12.58 -4.14 0.88
CA ILE A 255 12.36 -3.83 -0.54
C ILE A 255 13.62 -3.20 -1.16
N ILE A 256 14.21 -2.20 -0.50
CA ILE A 256 15.41 -1.52 -1.00
C ILE A 256 16.58 -2.49 -1.09
N TRP A 257 16.81 -3.30 -0.05
CA TRP A 257 17.91 -4.26 -0.07
C TRP A 257 17.72 -5.31 -1.17
N ALA A 258 16.52 -5.89 -1.29
CA ALA A 258 16.20 -6.86 -2.32
C ALA A 258 16.35 -6.28 -3.73
N MET A 259 15.89 -5.04 -3.96
CA MET A 259 16.01 -4.34 -5.24
C MET A 259 17.48 -4.08 -5.64
N LEU A 260 18.32 -3.65 -4.69
CA LEU A 260 19.73 -3.32 -4.97
C LEU A 260 20.57 -4.57 -5.22
N GLU A 261 20.30 -5.66 -4.50
CA GLU A 261 21.06 -6.91 -4.62
C GLU A 261 20.43 -7.92 -5.58
N ARG A 262 19.23 -7.63 -6.09
CA ARG A 262 18.40 -8.57 -6.87
C ARG A 262 18.20 -9.90 -6.14
N MET A 263 17.85 -9.79 -4.87
CA MET A 263 17.54 -10.95 -4.04
C MET A 263 16.07 -11.31 -4.21
N THR A 264 15.82 -12.57 -4.55
CA THR A 264 14.48 -13.10 -4.79
C THR A 264 14.27 -14.42 -4.06
N PHE A 265 13.00 -14.72 -3.80
CA PHE A 265 12.54 -16.01 -3.28
C PHE A 265 11.33 -16.49 -4.09
N ILE A 266 11.04 -17.79 -4.00
CA ILE A 266 9.82 -18.36 -4.58
C ILE A 266 8.77 -18.45 -3.48
N ASP A 267 7.66 -17.76 -3.66
CA ASP A 267 6.53 -17.83 -2.77
C ASP A 267 5.92 -19.23 -2.78
N THR A 268 5.71 -19.80 -1.60
CA THR A 268 5.32 -21.21 -1.46
C THR A 268 3.88 -21.45 -1.93
N GLU A 269 2.99 -20.47 -1.77
CA GLU A 269 1.57 -20.56 -2.12
C GLU A 269 1.36 -20.28 -3.61
N THR A 270 1.82 -19.14 -4.09
CA THR A 270 1.57 -18.65 -5.45
C THR A 270 2.57 -19.19 -6.48
N LYS A 271 3.69 -19.78 -6.03
CA LYS A 271 4.81 -20.22 -6.87
C LYS A 271 5.46 -19.10 -7.68
N LYS A 272 5.19 -17.84 -7.35
CA LYS A 272 5.77 -16.67 -8.01
C LYS A 272 7.15 -16.37 -7.45
N GLU A 273 8.03 -15.88 -8.32
CA GLU A 273 9.28 -15.27 -7.89
C GLU A 273 9.01 -13.84 -7.40
N LEU A 274 9.43 -13.55 -6.17
CA LEU A 274 9.22 -12.27 -5.50
C LEU A 274 10.54 -11.66 -5.04
N LEU A 275 10.67 -10.34 -5.15
CA LEU A 275 11.75 -9.57 -4.55
C LEU A 275 11.60 -9.54 -3.03
N GLY A 276 12.54 -10.12 -2.30
CA GLY A 276 12.51 -10.12 -0.84
C GLY A 276 13.88 -10.34 -0.25
N SER A 277 14.04 -9.95 1.01
CA SER A 277 15.26 -10.18 1.77
C SER A 277 15.04 -11.30 2.79
N TYR A 278 16.02 -12.17 2.93
CA TYR A 278 15.97 -13.32 3.82
C TYR A 278 17.37 -13.70 4.33
N VAL A 279 17.39 -14.48 5.39
CA VAL A 279 18.59 -15.13 5.92
C VAL A 279 18.59 -16.59 5.47
N LYS A 280 19.75 -17.12 5.09
CA LYS A 280 19.89 -18.56 4.80
C LYS A 280 20.26 -19.31 6.08
N GLN A 281 19.46 -20.30 6.45
CA GLN A 281 19.74 -21.24 7.54
C GLN A 281 19.84 -22.66 6.95
N GLY A 282 21.07 -23.11 6.69
CA GLY A 282 21.30 -24.34 5.93
C GLY A 282 20.74 -24.24 4.51
N THR A 283 19.78 -25.10 4.17
CA THR A 283 19.08 -25.08 2.86
C THR A 283 17.80 -24.25 2.87
N ALA A 284 17.32 -23.84 4.05
CA ALA A 284 16.11 -23.03 4.18
C ALA A 284 16.42 -21.54 4.07
N ILE A 285 15.41 -20.78 3.63
CA ILE A 285 15.38 -19.33 3.73
C ILE A 285 14.41 -18.94 4.84
N VAL A 286 14.80 -17.96 5.64
CA VAL A 286 14.00 -17.44 6.75
C VAL A 286 13.78 -15.95 6.53
N PRO A 287 12.55 -15.44 6.60
CA PRO A 287 12.26 -14.01 6.61
C PRO A 287 13.16 -13.25 7.59
N VAL A 288 13.66 -12.06 7.17
CA VAL A 288 14.56 -11.27 8.03
C VAL A 288 13.90 -10.88 9.35
N GLY A 289 12.60 -10.57 9.33
CA GLY A 289 11.84 -10.24 10.55
C GLY A 289 11.81 -11.38 11.56
N GLU A 290 11.54 -12.60 11.09
CA GLU A 290 11.53 -13.81 11.92
C GLU A 290 12.94 -14.10 12.48
N ALA A 291 13.96 -14.05 11.64
CA ALA A 291 15.35 -14.29 12.07
C ALA A 291 15.83 -13.27 13.13
N LEU A 292 15.40 -12.00 13.02
CA LEU A 292 15.70 -10.96 13.99
C LEU A 292 14.83 -11.05 15.25
N LEU A 293 13.64 -11.63 15.18
CA LEU A 293 12.84 -11.93 16.36
C LEU A 293 13.54 -13.02 17.20
N GLU A 294 14.02 -14.08 16.56
CA GLU A 294 14.77 -15.16 17.22
C GLU A 294 16.12 -14.70 17.77
N ASN A 295 16.84 -13.86 17.01
CA ASN A 295 18.13 -13.31 17.40
C ASN A 295 18.22 -11.80 17.10
N PRO A 296 17.78 -10.94 18.04
CA PRO A 296 17.78 -9.49 17.86
C PRO A 296 19.17 -8.86 17.64
N LYS A 297 20.24 -9.59 17.95
CA LYS A 297 21.64 -9.15 17.77
C LYS A 297 22.28 -9.73 16.50
N MET A 298 21.53 -10.44 15.67
CA MET A 298 22.02 -11.01 14.42
C MET A 298 22.60 -9.90 13.53
N GLU A 299 23.83 -10.09 13.05
CA GLU A 299 24.38 -9.18 12.05
C GLU A 299 23.93 -9.58 10.64
N LEU A 300 23.17 -8.71 9.99
CA LEU A 300 22.80 -8.88 8.60
C LEU A 300 24.01 -8.65 7.68
N LEU A 301 24.35 -9.68 6.89
CA LEU A 301 25.45 -9.66 5.93
C LEU A 301 25.06 -8.91 4.65
N ILE A 302 25.02 -7.58 4.74
CA ILE A 302 24.75 -6.71 3.58
C ILE A 302 26.08 -6.48 2.83
N PRO A 303 26.22 -6.97 1.58
CA PRO A 303 27.45 -6.82 0.81
C PRO A 303 27.64 -5.37 0.36
N VAL A 304 28.87 -4.86 0.39
CA VAL A 304 29.20 -3.55 -0.19
C VAL A 304 29.70 -3.76 -1.61
N LYS A 305 28.98 -3.28 -2.60
CA LYS A 305 29.34 -3.35 -4.03
C LYS A 305 29.46 -1.93 -4.58
N LYS A 306 30.65 -1.56 -5.08
CA LYS A 306 31.00 -0.19 -5.50
C LYS A 306 29.96 0.53 -6.40
N LYS A 307 29.14 -0.19 -7.18
CA LYS A 307 28.15 0.40 -8.10
C LYS A 307 26.70 0.49 -7.56
N SER A 308 26.29 -0.38 -6.64
CA SER A 308 24.89 -0.51 -6.18
C SER A 308 24.71 -0.25 -4.68
N MET A 309 25.77 -0.41 -3.88
CA MET A 309 25.69 -0.41 -2.41
C MET A 309 26.96 0.20 -1.82
N ASN A 310 26.91 1.48 -1.44
CA ASN A 310 27.99 2.17 -0.74
C ASN A 310 27.84 2.02 0.79
N ALA A 311 28.84 2.49 1.54
CA ALA A 311 28.86 2.34 3.00
C ALA A 311 27.69 3.04 3.70
N ARG A 312 27.27 4.21 3.19
CA ARG A 312 26.15 4.98 3.76
C ARG A 312 24.80 4.30 3.52
N MET A 313 24.57 3.77 2.32
CA MET A 313 23.37 2.99 1.98
C MET A 313 23.32 1.71 2.81
N LYS A 314 24.44 0.99 2.92
CA LYS A 314 24.53 -0.20 3.79
C LYS A 314 24.15 0.14 5.24
N GLN A 315 24.69 1.24 5.76
CA GLN A 315 24.40 1.66 7.14
C GLN A 315 22.93 2.04 7.31
N LEU A 316 22.35 2.78 6.35
CA LEU A 316 20.93 3.12 6.37
C LEU A 316 20.04 1.88 6.34
N ILE A 317 20.32 0.90 5.47
CA ILE A 317 19.56 -0.35 5.41
C ILE A 317 19.68 -1.12 6.74
N LYS A 318 20.87 -1.16 7.36
CA LYS A 318 21.04 -1.79 8.68
C LYS A 318 20.14 -1.14 9.74
N GLU A 319 20.04 0.19 9.74
CA GLU A 319 19.19 0.93 10.68
C GLU A 319 17.70 0.74 10.39
N MET A 320 17.29 0.73 9.11
CA MET A 320 15.91 0.40 8.73
C MET A 320 15.51 -1.02 9.16
N LEU A 321 16.45 -1.95 9.14
CA LEU A 321 16.26 -3.36 9.53
C LEU A 321 16.62 -3.64 10.99
N ALA A 322 16.72 -2.62 11.85
CA ALA A 322 16.97 -2.82 13.27
C ALA A 322 15.82 -3.62 13.93
N ALA A 323 16.16 -4.58 14.80
CA ALA A 323 15.16 -5.39 15.49
C ALA A 323 14.25 -4.54 16.39
N ASN A 324 14.84 -3.63 17.15
CA ASN A 324 14.11 -2.65 17.95
C ASN A 324 13.58 -1.51 17.06
N PRO A 325 12.25 -1.27 17.02
CA PRO A 325 11.65 -0.23 16.17
C PRO A 325 12.11 1.20 16.48
N GLN A 326 12.59 1.46 17.71
CA GLN A 326 13.06 2.78 18.10
C GLN A 326 14.42 3.14 17.49
N ASP A 327 15.19 2.14 17.09
CA ASP A 327 16.50 2.34 16.45
C ASP A 327 16.38 2.61 14.94
N ARG A 328 15.16 2.45 14.38
CA ARG A 328 14.86 2.77 12.98
C ARG A 328 14.61 4.27 12.80
N PRO A 329 15.02 4.88 11.68
CA PRO A 329 14.64 6.26 11.36
C PRO A 329 13.12 6.38 11.21
N ASP A 330 12.58 7.58 11.39
CA ASP A 330 11.22 7.88 10.90
C ASP A 330 11.22 8.12 9.37
N ALA A 331 10.03 8.17 8.76
CA ALA A 331 9.91 8.29 7.32
C ALA A 331 10.47 9.62 6.76
N PHE A 332 10.42 10.71 7.53
CA PHE A 332 10.93 12.01 7.10
C PHE A 332 12.46 12.03 7.16
N GLU A 333 13.06 11.50 8.23
CA GLU A 333 14.50 11.31 8.34
C GLU A 333 15.02 10.40 7.20
N LEU A 334 14.31 9.30 6.93
CA LEU A 334 14.63 8.37 5.86
C LEU A 334 14.67 9.06 4.49
N GLU A 335 13.63 9.85 4.15
CA GLU A 335 13.57 10.59 2.89
C GLU A 335 14.77 11.54 2.74
N LEU A 336 15.06 12.34 3.77
CA LEU A 336 16.21 13.26 3.76
C LEU A 336 17.54 12.53 3.57
N ARG A 337 17.72 11.39 4.24
CA ARG A 337 18.96 10.60 4.16
C ARG A 337 19.13 9.96 2.79
N LEU A 338 18.06 9.43 2.18
CA LEU A 338 18.10 8.87 0.83
C LEU A 338 18.41 9.93 -0.22
N VAL A 339 17.82 11.13 -0.13
CA VAL A 339 18.15 12.27 -1.00
C VAL A 339 19.64 12.62 -0.89
N ASN A 340 20.17 12.70 0.34
CA ASN A 340 21.59 13.00 0.53
C ASN A 340 22.51 11.91 -0.04
N ILE A 341 22.16 10.63 0.12
CA ILE A 341 22.94 9.52 -0.46
C ILE A 341 22.89 9.54 -1.99
N ALA A 342 21.71 9.79 -2.56
CA ALA A 342 21.50 9.77 -4.01
C ALA A 342 22.20 10.92 -4.76
N PHE A 343 22.25 12.13 -4.18
CA PHE A 343 22.70 13.34 -4.90
C PHE A 343 24.02 13.93 -4.42
N LYS A 344 24.46 13.67 -3.18
CA LYS A 344 25.65 14.34 -2.58
C LYS A 344 26.85 13.43 -2.39
N ASP A 345 26.70 12.14 -2.67
CA ASP A 345 27.79 11.19 -2.50
C ASP A 345 28.51 10.98 -3.83
N SER A 346 29.70 11.58 -3.98
CA SER A 346 30.56 11.38 -5.15
C SER A 346 31.08 9.94 -5.28
N SER A 347 30.91 9.09 -4.25
CA SER A 347 31.15 7.64 -4.37
C SER A 347 29.96 6.89 -4.98
N TRP A 348 28.79 7.52 -5.02
CA TRP A 348 27.62 7.08 -5.77
C TRP A 348 27.73 7.66 -7.19
N ASP A 349 28.82 7.37 -7.90
CA ASP A 349 29.06 7.87 -9.26
C ASP A 349 27.90 7.49 -10.19
N THR A 350 27.19 8.53 -10.66
CA THR A 350 25.98 8.51 -11.50
C THR A 350 26.03 7.50 -12.64
#